data_AF-A0A968V2S0-F1
#
_entry.id   AF-A0A968V2S0-F1
#
_cell.length_a   1.000
_cell.length_b   1.000
_cell.length_c   1.000
_cell.angle_alpha   90.00
_cell.angle_beta   90.00
_cell.angle_gamma   90.00
#
_symmetry.space_group_name_H-M   'P 1'
#
loop_
_entity.id
_entity.type
_entity.pdbx_description
1 polymer ?
#
loop_
_entity_poly.entity_id
_entity_poly.type
_entity_poly.pdbx_seq_one_letter_code
_entity_poly.pdbx_strand_id
1 'polypeptide(L)'
;MEETVAQIQCLNLNCQTVNSPEQQYCYRCNTPLLKRYLLAMGESLQACPLGTLIGDRYLLKQPRVVLDTKPGLPPQVTQTIPDALLPYFQLFPQRLHVPQVYGFTTLNHQLIWLLEYGTVPLDSDGTPLAAQLLPQLVSVWGGATALRQLNWLWQMVQLWQPLRRLRVVSSLLDASVLRVNGPLIQLLELRRDGDRSPTLQQLGQFWSEWIASCSPSIGRILTQICLSLEQGQIGHPEQLLAVLDRAMLQIGKSWQRTSAVYTATDTGPTREQNEDACYPASGSSFQVTEDLKTLVLVCDGLGGQEGGEVASHLAIESLSHEVTQIAWEERGWNAGANLLKLERAICNANDLISQRNDREQRYERQRMGTTLVMAIAHNHELYFAHVGDSRLYWITATGCYQVTVDDDLASREVQLGYAFYREATRYSSAGALVQALGMDASALLRPNVQRLILDEDGVFLLCSDGLSDFDRVEQYWKREILPVLRGERDLAEAGKRLMETANETNGHDNVTIALLYYRVQQKTEEIHEAEITLTEIQSMLPSVEDFEYIASDTKPNVIAPQSSLSNVRERPAILWAILLVSLLGLGGIIYIVFSNQVNHQIEQIEAAPK
;
A
#
# COMPACT_ATOMS: atom_id res chain seq x y z
N MET A 1 20.79 17.09 -36.87
CA MET A 1 20.46 16.60 -35.53
C MET A 1 19.65 15.34 -35.76
N GLU A 2 20.29 14.17 -35.65
CA GLU A 2 19.52 12.93 -35.54
C GLU A 2 18.68 13.07 -34.28
N GLU A 3 17.35 13.03 -34.41
CA GLU A 3 16.47 12.84 -33.27
C GLU A 3 16.93 11.53 -32.60
N THR A 4 17.59 11.64 -31.45
CA THR A 4 17.84 10.47 -30.60
C THR A 4 16.47 9.91 -30.25
N VAL A 5 16.04 8.90 -31.01
CA VAL A 5 14.79 8.20 -30.76
C VAL A 5 14.88 7.69 -29.33
N ALA A 6 14.03 8.22 -28.45
CA ALA A 6 14.07 7.83 -27.05
C ALA A 6 13.84 6.32 -26.96
N GLN A 7 14.49 5.65 -26.00
CA GLN A 7 14.43 4.20 -25.86
C GLN A 7 14.04 3.83 -24.44
N ILE A 8 13.34 2.71 -24.25
CA ILE A 8 13.01 2.15 -22.93
C ILE A 8 13.74 0.83 -22.70
N GLN A 9 14.43 0.71 -21.56
CA GLN A 9 15.19 -0.46 -21.19
C GLN A 9 14.27 -1.57 -20.67
N CYS A 10 14.46 -2.79 -21.16
CA CYS A 10 13.78 -3.97 -20.65
C CYS A 10 14.12 -4.22 -19.17
N LEU A 11 13.08 -4.47 -18.35
CA LEU A 11 13.22 -4.79 -16.92
C LEU A 11 13.89 -6.14 -16.64
N ASN A 12 13.87 -7.06 -17.60
CA ASN A 12 14.54 -8.34 -17.46
C ASN A 12 16.06 -8.09 -17.41
N LEU A 13 16.65 -8.30 -16.24
CA LEU A 13 18.07 -8.06 -15.94
C LEU A 13 19.02 -8.88 -16.83
N ASN A 14 18.56 -10.01 -17.38
CA ASN A 14 19.33 -10.83 -18.32
C ASN A 14 19.21 -10.36 -19.77
N CYS A 15 18.19 -9.55 -20.09
CA CYS A 15 17.94 -9.07 -21.44
C CYS A 15 18.48 -7.65 -21.68
N GLN A 16 18.13 -6.71 -20.80
CA GLN A 16 18.51 -5.28 -20.80
C GLN A 16 18.40 -4.56 -22.15
N THR A 17 17.66 -5.14 -23.09
CA THR A 17 17.56 -4.63 -24.45
C THR A 17 16.77 -3.33 -24.45
N VAL A 18 17.19 -2.38 -25.28
CA VAL A 18 16.54 -1.09 -25.47
C VAL A 18 15.44 -1.21 -26.51
N ASN A 19 14.25 -0.71 -26.21
CA ASN A 19 13.03 -0.85 -27.00
C ASN A 19 12.49 0.53 -27.37
N SER A 20 11.63 0.60 -28.38
CA SER A 20 10.86 1.82 -28.66
C SER A 20 9.86 2.07 -27.52
N PRO A 21 9.65 3.32 -27.08
CA PRO A 21 8.68 3.66 -26.03
C PRO A 21 7.23 3.26 -26.37
N GLU A 22 6.92 3.06 -27.64
CA GLU A 22 5.61 2.63 -28.15
C GLU A 22 5.41 1.12 -27.95
N GLN A 23 6.49 0.33 -27.87
CA GLN A 23 6.39 -1.12 -27.68
C GLN A 23 5.79 -1.45 -26.31
N GLN A 24 4.92 -2.46 -26.28
CA GLN A 24 4.36 -3.01 -25.04
C GLN A 24 5.21 -4.14 -24.46
N TYR A 25 5.94 -4.85 -25.32
CA TYR A 25 6.76 -6.00 -24.95
C TYR A 25 8.16 -5.84 -25.51
N CYS A 26 9.14 -6.35 -24.78
CA CYS A 26 10.52 -6.38 -25.24
C CYS A 26 10.64 -7.23 -26.50
N TYR A 27 11.14 -6.69 -27.60
CA TYR A 27 11.19 -7.41 -28.87
C TYR A 27 12.11 -8.65 -28.84
N ARG A 28 13.02 -8.72 -27.85
CA ARG A 28 13.99 -9.81 -27.72
C ARG A 28 13.52 -10.94 -26.79
N CYS A 29 12.95 -10.61 -25.63
CA CYS A 29 12.60 -11.60 -24.60
C CYS A 29 11.11 -11.64 -24.25
N ASN A 30 10.28 -10.84 -24.93
CA ASN A 30 8.83 -10.76 -24.74
C ASN A 30 8.36 -10.36 -23.32
N THR A 31 9.27 -9.91 -22.45
CA THR A 31 8.92 -9.36 -21.14
C THR A 31 8.12 -8.07 -21.33
N PRO A 32 6.97 -7.89 -20.65
CA PRO A 32 6.22 -6.64 -20.69
C PRO A 32 7.11 -5.44 -20.31
N LEU A 33 6.99 -4.36 -21.08
CA LEU A 33 7.70 -3.12 -20.81
C LEU A 33 6.86 -2.27 -19.85
N LEU A 34 7.31 -2.14 -18.61
CA LEU A 34 6.67 -1.29 -17.62
C LEU A 34 6.92 0.19 -17.95
N LYS A 35 5.88 0.90 -18.38
CA LYS A 35 5.94 2.34 -18.69
C LYS A 35 5.67 3.13 -17.43
N ARG A 36 6.71 3.73 -16.87
CA ARG A 36 6.64 4.48 -15.62
C ARG A 36 6.66 5.98 -15.88
N TYR A 37 5.50 6.59 -15.77
CA TYR A 37 5.34 8.03 -15.90
C TYR A 37 5.44 8.69 -14.53
N LEU A 38 6.23 9.75 -14.45
CA LEU A 38 6.53 10.49 -13.22
C LEU A 38 6.12 11.94 -13.38
N LEU A 39 5.64 12.54 -12.30
CA LEU A 39 5.45 13.98 -12.21
C LEU A 39 6.78 14.64 -11.84
N ALA A 40 7.22 15.58 -12.65
CA ALA A 40 8.42 16.36 -12.45
C ALA A 40 8.08 17.72 -11.83
N MET A 41 8.78 18.05 -10.74
CA MET A 41 8.61 19.25 -9.92
C MET A 41 9.86 20.13 -10.03
N GLY A 42 9.75 21.29 -10.66
CA GLY A 42 10.85 22.26 -10.76
C GLY A 42 10.55 23.37 -11.76
N GLU A 43 11.05 24.58 -11.51
CA GLU A 43 10.79 25.76 -12.34
C GLU A 43 11.42 25.66 -13.74
N SER A 44 12.59 25.00 -13.85
CA SER A 44 13.32 24.81 -15.12
C SER A 44 12.55 24.02 -16.18
N LEU A 45 11.49 23.30 -15.82
CA LEU A 45 10.72 22.46 -16.75
C LEU A 45 9.87 23.26 -17.75
N GLN A 46 9.45 24.49 -17.41
CA GLN A 46 8.51 25.26 -18.25
C GLN A 46 9.11 25.65 -19.60
N ALA A 47 10.43 25.84 -19.67
CA ALA A 47 11.15 26.22 -20.88
C ALA A 47 11.77 25.03 -21.65
N CYS A 48 11.55 23.79 -21.17
CA CYS A 48 12.18 22.60 -21.73
C CYS A 48 11.35 22.04 -22.90
N PRO A 49 11.93 21.85 -24.11
CA PRO A 49 11.21 21.28 -25.25
C PRO A 49 10.73 19.84 -24.96
N LEU A 50 9.53 19.50 -25.42
CA LEU A 50 9.04 18.11 -25.37
C LEU A 50 9.96 17.19 -26.18
N GLY A 51 10.13 15.96 -25.71
CA GLY A 51 11.09 15.00 -26.26
C GLY A 51 12.51 15.14 -25.71
N THR A 52 12.80 16.17 -24.90
CA THR A 52 14.10 16.31 -24.24
C THR A 52 14.33 15.17 -23.24
N LEU A 53 15.50 14.54 -23.31
CA LEU A 53 15.96 13.55 -22.34
C LEU A 53 16.70 14.27 -21.20
N ILE A 54 16.10 14.29 -20.01
CA ILE A 54 16.64 14.94 -18.81
C ILE A 54 17.49 13.94 -18.02
N GLY A 55 18.72 14.32 -17.67
CA GLY A 55 19.64 13.49 -16.89
C GLY A 55 19.93 12.12 -17.51
N ASP A 56 19.93 12.03 -18.84
CA ASP A 56 20.15 10.79 -19.62
C ASP A 56 19.20 9.63 -19.27
N ARG A 57 18.01 9.96 -18.76
CA ARG A 57 17.05 8.97 -18.26
C ARG A 57 15.57 9.37 -18.38
N TYR A 58 15.22 10.62 -18.11
CA TYR A 58 13.82 11.02 -17.98
C TYR A 58 13.36 11.75 -19.24
N LEU A 59 12.56 11.10 -20.06
CA LEU A 59 12.07 11.67 -21.32
C LEU A 59 10.85 12.55 -21.07
N LEU A 60 10.95 13.86 -21.35
CA LEU A 60 9.83 14.79 -21.19
C LEU A 60 8.75 14.54 -22.24
N LYS A 61 7.57 14.06 -21.81
CA LYS A 61 6.44 13.71 -22.69
C LYS A 61 5.35 14.79 -22.72
N GLN A 62 5.08 15.43 -21.60
CA GLN A 62 4.14 16.54 -21.46
C GLN A 62 4.74 17.57 -20.46
N PRO A 63 4.18 18.79 -20.34
CA PRO A 63 4.62 19.73 -19.31
C PRO A 63 4.61 19.06 -17.94
N ARG A 64 5.78 18.96 -17.31
CA ARG A 64 5.99 18.30 -16.00
C ARG A 64 5.74 16.79 -15.96
N VAL A 65 5.57 16.10 -17.09
CA VAL A 65 5.42 14.64 -17.12
C VAL A 65 6.57 14.02 -17.87
N VAL A 66 7.31 13.14 -17.19
CA VAL A 66 8.44 12.42 -17.77
C VAL A 66 8.17 10.91 -17.79
N LEU A 67 8.67 10.23 -18.82
CA LEU A 67 8.76 8.78 -18.86
C LEU A 67 10.16 8.37 -18.39
N ASP A 68 10.24 7.48 -17.40
CA ASP A 68 11.51 6.85 -17.04
C ASP A 68 11.90 5.82 -18.11
N THR A 69 13.02 6.07 -18.78
CA THR A 69 13.57 5.16 -19.80
C THR A 69 14.32 3.97 -19.22
N LYS A 70 14.67 4.01 -17.93
CA LYS A 70 15.45 2.98 -17.23
C LYS A 70 14.77 2.59 -15.91
N PRO A 71 13.48 2.19 -15.92
CA PRO A 71 12.72 1.94 -14.69
C PRO A 71 13.26 0.76 -13.87
N GLY A 72 14.06 -0.11 -14.48
CA GLY A 72 14.74 -1.22 -13.79
C GLY A 72 15.97 -0.80 -12.98
N LEU A 73 16.50 0.41 -13.17
CA LEU A 73 17.63 0.92 -12.40
C LEU A 73 17.14 1.84 -11.28
N PRO A 74 17.75 1.82 -10.09
CA PRO A 74 17.37 2.76 -9.04
C PRO A 74 17.62 4.21 -9.52
N PRO A 75 16.78 5.18 -9.11
CA PRO A 75 17.00 6.60 -9.38
C PRO A 75 18.29 7.10 -8.68
N GLN A 76 18.79 8.26 -9.10
CA GLN A 76 19.98 8.84 -8.48
C GLN A 76 19.67 9.31 -7.05
N VAL A 77 20.54 8.94 -6.10
CA VAL A 77 20.44 9.29 -4.69
C VAL A 77 21.77 9.84 -4.20
N THR A 78 21.91 11.15 -4.12
CA THR A 78 23.17 11.77 -3.67
C THR A 78 22.99 13.05 -2.86
N GLN A 79 21.78 13.34 -2.37
CA GLN A 79 21.51 14.54 -1.58
C GLN A 79 20.77 14.23 -0.28
N THR A 80 20.99 15.07 0.71
CA THR A 80 20.12 15.16 1.89
C THR A 80 18.69 15.43 1.44
N ILE A 81 17.74 14.62 1.91
CA ILE A 81 16.32 14.81 1.64
C ILE A 81 15.88 16.18 2.18
N PRO A 82 15.31 17.09 1.36
CA PRO A 82 14.83 18.37 1.84
C PRO A 82 13.61 18.21 2.75
N ASP A 83 13.49 19.09 3.74
CA ASP A 83 12.33 19.16 4.65
C ASP A 83 10.99 19.33 3.91
N ALA A 84 11.02 19.88 2.69
CA ALA A 84 9.84 20.01 1.84
C ALA A 84 9.26 18.66 1.39
N LEU A 85 10.06 17.60 1.39
CA LEU A 85 9.61 16.27 0.98
C LEU A 85 9.22 15.38 2.14
N LEU A 86 9.60 15.72 3.38
CA LEU A 86 9.33 14.92 4.57
C LEU A 86 7.84 14.50 4.69
N PRO A 87 6.84 15.36 4.36
CA PRO A 87 5.45 14.93 4.37
C PRO A 87 5.14 13.75 3.44
N TYR A 88 5.77 13.65 2.26
CA TYR A 88 5.53 12.54 1.33
C TYR A 88 6.02 11.20 1.91
N PHE A 89 7.16 11.20 2.61
CA PHE A 89 7.68 10.01 3.28
C PHE A 89 6.80 9.58 4.44
N GLN A 90 6.38 10.53 5.28
CA GLN A 90 5.49 10.24 6.41
C GLN A 90 4.08 9.83 5.97
N LEU A 91 3.66 10.21 4.77
CA LEU A 91 2.41 9.80 4.13
C LEU A 91 2.57 8.57 3.21
N PHE A 92 3.71 7.88 3.27
CA PHE A 92 3.90 6.64 2.51
C PHE A 92 2.82 5.58 2.79
N PRO A 93 2.27 5.43 4.02
CA PRO A 93 1.11 4.57 4.23
C PRO A 93 -0.15 4.99 3.43
N GLN A 94 -0.24 6.25 3.00
CA GLN A 94 -1.29 6.79 2.13
C GLN A 94 -0.89 6.80 0.65
N ARG A 95 0.06 5.97 0.21
CA ARG A 95 0.59 5.95 -1.16
C ARG A 95 -0.42 5.66 -2.28
N LEU A 96 -1.62 5.16 -1.94
CA LEU A 96 -2.75 5.10 -2.87
C LEU A 96 -3.25 6.49 -3.29
N HIS A 97 -3.13 7.48 -2.42
CA HIS A 97 -3.68 8.83 -2.57
C HIS A 97 -2.60 9.90 -2.73
N VAL A 98 -1.42 9.69 -2.15
CA VAL A 98 -0.29 10.62 -2.17
C VAL A 98 0.83 10.01 -3.00
N PRO A 99 1.43 10.73 -3.96
CA PRO A 99 2.51 10.18 -4.76
C PRO A 99 3.74 9.95 -3.90
N GLN A 100 4.56 9.00 -4.30
CA GLN A 100 5.81 8.69 -3.63
C GLN A 100 6.94 9.52 -4.23
N VAL A 101 7.93 9.89 -3.40
CA VAL A 101 9.16 10.49 -3.92
C VAL A 101 9.95 9.40 -4.64
N TYR A 102 10.03 9.53 -5.97
CA TYR A 102 10.77 8.59 -6.81
C TYR A 102 12.26 8.84 -6.70
N GLY A 103 12.66 10.11 -6.79
CA GLY A 103 14.05 10.53 -6.75
C GLY A 103 14.18 11.96 -7.29
N PHE A 104 15.36 12.31 -7.76
CA PHE A 104 15.59 13.62 -8.38
C PHE A 104 16.49 13.53 -9.60
N THR A 105 16.49 14.61 -10.36
CA THR A 105 17.44 14.88 -11.43
C THR A 105 17.78 16.36 -11.46
N THR A 106 18.66 16.78 -12.34
CA THR A 106 19.00 18.20 -12.52
C THR A 106 18.82 18.63 -13.96
N LEU A 107 18.33 19.85 -14.15
CA LEU A 107 18.21 20.51 -15.45
C LEU A 107 18.67 21.96 -15.28
N ASN A 108 19.65 22.39 -16.08
CA ASN A 108 20.25 23.72 -15.97
C ASN A 108 20.74 24.06 -14.55
N HIS A 109 21.37 23.08 -13.88
CA HIS A 109 21.82 23.17 -12.47
C HIS A 109 20.71 23.39 -11.42
N GLN A 110 19.44 23.32 -11.82
CA GLN A 110 18.31 23.34 -10.91
C GLN A 110 17.80 21.93 -10.63
N LEU A 111 17.39 21.72 -9.39
CA LEU A 111 16.90 20.43 -8.91
C LEU A 111 15.46 20.19 -9.41
N ILE A 112 15.23 19.00 -9.94
CA ILE A 112 13.90 18.52 -10.32
C ILE A 112 13.58 17.30 -9.48
N TRP A 113 12.50 17.38 -8.70
CA TRP A 113 11.97 16.22 -7.97
C TRP A 113 11.03 15.42 -8.84
N LEU A 114 11.06 14.11 -8.66
CA LEU A 114 10.24 13.16 -9.41
C LEU A 114 9.30 12.47 -8.44
N LEU A 115 8.01 12.50 -8.75
CA LEU A 115 6.95 11.88 -7.98
C LEU A 115 6.34 10.73 -8.79
N GLU A 116 6.17 9.58 -8.15
CA GLU A 116 5.63 8.35 -8.73
C GLU A 116 4.22 8.09 -8.20
N TYR A 117 3.29 7.82 -9.10
CA TYR A 117 2.10 7.03 -8.80
C TYR A 117 2.38 5.60 -9.21
N GLY A 118 2.00 4.63 -8.37
CA GLY A 118 2.18 3.21 -8.69
C GLY A 118 1.54 2.83 -10.03
N THR A 119 0.34 3.37 -10.30
CA THR A 119 -0.36 3.18 -11.58
C THR A 119 -0.92 4.48 -12.12
N VAL A 120 -0.74 4.67 -13.42
CA VAL A 120 -1.33 5.76 -14.23
C VAL A 120 -2.22 5.12 -15.29
N PRO A 121 -3.44 5.62 -15.54
CA PRO A 121 -4.29 5.13 -16.63
C PRO A 121 -3.61 5.37 -17.98
N LEU A 122 -3.37 4.29 -18.72
CA LEU A 122 -2.74 4.33 -20.04
C LEU A 122 -3.70 3.82 -21.12
N ASP A 123 -3.62 4.39 -22.32
CA ASP A 123 -4.29 3.86 -23.51
C ASP A 123 -3.66 2.54 -24.01
N SER A 124 -4.16 2.03 -25.13
CA SER A 124 -3.62 0.84 -25.79
C SER A 124 -2.17 1.00 -26.23
N ASP A 125 -1.72 2.22 -26.53
CA ASP A 125 -0.34 2.48 -26.95
C ASP A 125 0.58 2.72 -25.74
N GLY A 126 0.04 2.66 -24.52
CA GLY A 126 0.76 2.87 -23.28
C GLY A 126 1.07 4.34 -22.98
N THR A 127 0.30 5.28 -23.54
CA THR A 127 0.38 6.71 -23.28
C THR A 127 -0.63 7.10 -22.19
N PRO A 128 -0.33 8.06 -21.29
CA PRO A 128 -1.27 8.51 -20.27
C PRO A 128 -2.56 9.06 -20.89
N LEU A 129 -3.71 8.60 -20.38
CA LEU A 129 -5.02 9.06 -20.84
C LEU A 129 -5.27 10.54 -20.54
N ALA A 130 -4.63 11.08 -19.50
CA ALA A 130 -4.72 12.49 -19.12
C ALA A 130 -3.40 13.22 -19.32
N ALA A 131 -3.49 14.48 -19.78
CA ALA A 131 -2.34 15.33 -20.09
C ALA A 131 -1.47 15.73 -18.87
N GLN A 132 -1.98 15.51 -17.65
CA GLN A 132 -1.26 15.77 -16.39
C GLN A 132 -1.23 14.50 -15.54
N LEU A 133 -1.00 13.34 -16.17
CA LEU A 133 -1.07 11.98 -15.60
C LEU A 133 -2.48 11.52 -15.24
N LEU A 134 -3.23 12.36 -14.52
CA LEU A 134 -4.54 12.01 -13.96
C LEU A 134 -5.56 13.10 -14.29
N PRO A 135 -6.85 12.74 -14.48
CA PRO A 135 -7.93 13.72 -14.65
C PRO A 135 -8.22 14.51 -13.36
N GLN A 136 -8.66 15.76 -13.52
CA GLN A 136 -9.14 16.58 -12.39
C GLN A 136 -10.45 16.04 -11.87
N LEU A 137 -10.63 15.98 -10.54
CA LEU A 137 -11.89 15.51 -9.93
C LEU A 137 -13.09 16.27 -10.50
N VAL A 138 -13.02 17.61 -10.53
CA VAL A 138 -14.10 18.48 -11.01
C VAL A 138 -14.48 18.19 -12.46
N SER A 139 -13.53 17.78 -13.30
CA SER A 139 -13.78 17.50 -14.72
C SER A 139 -14.60 16.23 -14.95
N VAL A 140 -14.56 15.28 -14.02
CA VAL A 140 -15.28 14.00 -14.12
C VAL A 140 -16.40 13.86 -13.10
N TRP A 141 -16.49 14.77 -12.13
CA TRP A 141 -17.47 14.76 -11.04
C TRP A 141 -18.89 14.56 -11.55
N GLY A 142 -19.37 15.41 -12.47
CA GLY A 142 -20.76 15.37 -12.91
C GLY A 142 -21.16 14.17 -13.77
N GLY A 143 -20.19 13.42 -14.30
CA GLY A 143 -20.45 12.17 -15.04
C GLY A 143 -20.43 10.92 -14.16
N ALA A 144 -20.03 11.04 -12.90
CA ALA A 144 -19.88 9.91 -11.99
C ALA A 144 -21.21 9.49 -11.34
N THR A 145 -21.30 8.22 -10.96
CA THR A 145 -22.46 7.69 -10.22
C THR A 145 -22.56 8.31 -8.82
N ALA A 146 -23.75 8.30 -8.22
CA ALA A 146 -23.96 8.75 -6.85
C ALA A 146 -23.00 8.08 -5.85
N LEU A 147 -22.79 6.77 -5.97
CA LEU A 147 -21.90 6.02 -5.08
C LEU A 147 -20.43 6.43 -5.28
N ARG A 148 -20.00 6.65 -6.53
CA ARG A 148 -18.64 7.15 -6.86
C ARG A 148 -18.38 8.53 -6.29
N GLN A 149 -19.34 9.45 -6.43
CA GLN A 149 -19.24 10.79 -5.86
C GLN A 149 -19.10 10.74 -4.33
N LEU A 150 -19.95 9.97 -3.65
CA LEU A 150 -19.85 9.79 -2.19
C LEU A 150 -18.53 9.13 -1.77
N ASN A 151 -18.06 8.12 -2.50
CA ASN A 151 -16.77 7.46 -2.26
C ASN A 151 -15.61 8.45 -2.32
N TRP A 152 -15.56 9.31 -3.35
CA TRP A 152 -14.54 10.36 -3.45
C TRP A 152 -14.58 11.34 -2.28
N LEU A 153 -15.76 11.82 -1.90
CA LEU A 153 -15.89 12.68 -0.72
C LEU A 153 -15.42 11.96 0.56
N TRP A 154 -15.79 10.69 0.72
CA TRP A 154 -15.38 9.87 1.85
C TRP A 154 -13.85 9.72 1.94
N GLN A 155 -13.17 9.46 0.82
CA GLN A 155 -11.70 9.38 0.78
C GLN A 155 -11.04 10.72 1.13
N MET A 156 -11.59 11.85 0.67
CA MET A 156 -11.08 13.18 1.06
C MET A 156 -11.13 13.36 2.59
N VAL A 157 -12.19 12.88 3.26
CA VAL A 157 -12.31 13.00 4.71
C VAL A 157 -11.38 12.03 5.44
N GLN A 158 -11.17 10.82 4.93
CA GLN A 158 -10.17 9.87 5.47
C GLN A 158 -8.75 10.48 5.45
N LEU A 159 -8.41 11.22 4.41
CA LEU A 159 -7.12 11.90 4.25
C LEU A 159 -6.99 13.16 5.10
N TRP A 160 -8.09 13.68 5.67
CA TRP A 160 -8.10 14.97 6.37
C TRP A 160 -7.13 14.99 7.55
N GLN A 161 -7.22 14.03 8.47
CA GLN A 161 -6.39 14.00 9.68
C GLN A 161 -4.91 13.73 9.38
N PRO A 162 -4.53 12.73 8.55
CA PRO A 162 -3.14 12.52 8.16
C PRO A 162 -2.49 13.76 7.54
N LEU A 163 -3.16 14.42 6.60
CA LEU A 163 -2.63 15.62 5.94
C LEU A 163 -2.57 16.83 6.87
N ARG A 164 -3.56 16.99 7.76
CA ARG A 164 -3.61 18.12 8.71
C ARG A 164 -2.47 18.05 9.72
N ARG A 165 -2.15 16.84 10.22
CA ARG A 165 -1.03 16.61 11.15
C ARG A 165 0.30 17.08 10.57
N LEU A 166 0.44 16.97 9.25
CA LEU A 166 1.64 17.32 8.51
C LEU A 166 1.56 18.70 7.83
N ARG A 167 0.54 19.50 8.16
CA ARG A 167 0.34 20.86 7.64
C ARG A 167 0.25 20.91 6.11
N VAL A 168 -0.40 19.92 5.51
CA VAL A 168 -0.62 19.83 4.06
C VAL A 168 -2.07 19.53 3.66
N VAL A 169 -3.04 19.76 4.56
CA VAL A 169 -4.46 19.48 4.31
C VAL A 169 -5.07 20.44 3.28
N SER A 170 -4.46 21.61 3.08
CA SER A 170 -4.79 22.53 1.98
C SER A 170 -4.79 21.87 0.60
N SER A 171 -4.05 20.76 0.42
CA SER A 171 -4.07 19.96 -0.80
C SER A 171 -5.48 19.45 -1.16
N LEU A 172 -6.32 19.16 -0.17
CA LEU A 172 -7.70 18.69 -0.39
C LEU A 172 -8.68 19.81 -0.79
N LEU A 173 -8.26 21.07 -0.66
CA LEU A 173 -9.07 22.25 -0.99
C LEU A 173 -8.54 22.98 -2.24
N ASP A 174 -7.62 22.36 -2.98
CA ASP A 174 -7.05 22.90 -4.21
C ASP A 174 -7.45 22.02 -5.41
N ALA A 175 -8.45 22.48 -6.16
CA ALA A 175 -8.93 21.81 -7.37
C ALA A 175 -7.83 21.62 -8.43
N SER A 176 -6.78 22.44 -8.42
CA SER A 176 -5.65 22.31 -9.34
C SER A 176 -4.75 21.12 -9.03
N VAL A 177 -4.81 20.53 -7.84
CA VAL A 177 -4.04 19.31 -7.47
C VAL A 177 -4.92 18.11 -7.17
N LEU A 178 -6.22 18.31 -6.92
CA LEU A 178 -7.14 17.21 -6.68
C LEU A 178 -7.41 16.43 -7.99
N ARG A 179 -7.07 15.15 -7.98
CA ARG A 179 -7.15 14.23 -9.12
C ARG A 179 -7.94 12.98 -8.76
N VAL A 180 -8.32 12.22 -9.78
CA VAL A 180 -8.87 10.88 -9.59
C VAL A 180 -8.19 9.87 -10.49
N ASN A 181 -8.16 8.63 -10.04
CA ASN A 181 -7.66 7.49 -10.78
C ASN A 181 -8.67 6.36 -10.63
N GLY A 182 -9.64 6.34 -11.55
CA GLY A 182 -10.85 5.54 -11.42
C GLY A 182 -11.58 5.85 -10.10
N PRO A 183 -11.61 4.91 -9.14
CA PRO A 183 -12.32 5.08 -7.88
C PRO A 183 -11.52 5.84 -6.82
N LEU A 184 -10.20 6.02 -7.01
CA LEU A 184 -9.33 6.62 -6.01
C LEU A 184 -9.23 8.14 -6.18
N ILE A 185 -9.31 8.88 -5.06
CA ILE A 185 -8.82 10.26 -4.97
C ILE A 185 -7.31 10.23 -4.91
N GLN A 186 -6.66 11.07 -5.70
CA GLN A 186 -5.21 11.25 -5.65
C GLN A 186 -4.87 12.75 -5.63
N LEU A 187 -3.80 13.10 -4.94
CA LEU A 187 -3.25 14.45 -4.94
C LEU A 187 -2.08 14.51 -5.91
N LEU A 188 -2.12 15.43 -6.88
CA LEU A 188 -1.04 15.61 -7.86
C LEU A 188 0.30 15.96 -7.17
N GLU A 189 0.22 16.81 -6.15
CA GLU A 189 1.31 17.25 -5.30
C GLU A 189 0.73 17.76 -3.97
N LEU A 190 1.56 17.82 -2.93
CA LEU A 190 1.17 18.37 -1.64
C LEU A 190 1.30 19.90 -1.61
N ARG A 191 0.25 20.57 -1.16
CA ARG A 191 0.23 22.00 -0.81
C ARG A 191 0.52 22.15 0.66
N ARG A 192 1.41 23.08 1.01
CA ARG A 192 1.63 23.47 2.41
C ARG A 192 0.52 24.40 2.87
N ASP A 193 0.04 24.15 4.08
CA ASP A 193 -0.89 25.04 4.75
C ASP A 193 -0.24 26.42 4.96
N GLY A 194 -1.05 27.48 4.91
CA GLY A 194 -0.63 28.80 5.36
C GLY A 194 -0.47 28.87 6.88
N ASP A 195 -0.49 30.07 7.45
CA ASP A 195 -0.33 30.27 8.90
C ASP A 195 -1.34 29.45 9.72
N ARG A 196 -2.60 29.39 9.25
CA ARG A 196 -3.67 28.58 9.84
C ARG A 196 -3.99 27.39 8.95
N SER A 197 -4.15 26.22 9.57
CA SER A 197 -4.60 25.02 8.86
C SER A 197 -6.07 25.16 8.45
N PRO A 198 -6.45 24.68 7.26
CA PRO A 198 -7.83 24.66 6.81
C PRO A 198 -8.80 24.00 7.79
N THR A 199 -10.04 24.50 7.81
CA THR A 199 -11.12 24.01 8.67
C THR A 199 -12.16 23.19 7.88
N LEU A 200 -12.96 22.38 8.59
CA LEU A 200 -14.09 21.67 7.99
C LEU A 200 -15.16 22.61 7.42
N GLN A 201 -15.29 23.82 7.96
CA GLN A 201 -16.14 24.86 7.37
C GLN A 201 -15.66 25.23 5.95
N GLN A 202 -14.35 25.40 5.76
CA GLN A 202 -13.77 25.67 4.44
C GLN A 202 -13.92 24.48 3.49
N LEU A 203 -13.89 23.25 4.01
CA LEU A 203 -14.21 22.05 3.21
C LEU A 203 -15.67 22.07 2.73
N GLY A 204 -16.62 22.43 3.61
CA GLY A 204 -18.04 22.59 3.25
C GLY A 204 -18.26 23.63 2.16
N GLN A 205 -17.61 24.79 2.29
CA GLN A 205 -17.63 25.85 1.27
C GLN A 205 -17.07 25.35 -0.07
N PHE A 206 -15.95 24.65 -0.04
CA PHE A 206 -15.33 24.09 -1.24
C PHE A 206 -16.22 23.05 -1.94
N TRP A 207 -16.85 22.15 -1.18
CA TRP A 207 -17.78 21.16 -1.73
C TRP A 207 -19.08 21.76 -2.25
N SER A 208 -19.50 22.92 -1.71
CA SER A 208 -20.73 23.59 -2.16
C SER A 208 -20.71 23.95 -3.65
N GLU A 209 -19.52 24.17 -4.21
CA GLU A 209 -19.30 24.45 -5.63
C GLU A 209 -19.71 23.28 -6.54
N TRP A 210 -19.72 22.06 -6.01
CA TRP A 210 -19.98 20.84 -6.78
C TRP A 210 -21.45 20.40 -6.76
N ILE A 211 -22.28 21.00 -5.91
CA ILE A 211 -23.71 20.66 -5.75
C ILE A 211 -24.46 20.78 -7.07
N ALA A 212 -24.20 21.84 -7.84
CA ALA A 212 -24.93 22.08 -9.10
C ALA A 212 -24.71 20.99 -10.16
N SER A 213 -23.64 20.20 -10.03
CA SER A 213 -23.27 19.15 -10.98
C SER A 213 -23.23 17.75 -10.35
N CYS A 214 -23.67 17.58 -9.09
CA CYS A 214 -23.71 16.26 -8.48
C CYS A 214 -24.88 15.42 -9.02
N SER A 215 -24.81 14.10 -8.81
CA SER A 215 -25.90 13.19 -9.12
C SER A 215 -27.18 13.62 -8.39
N PRO A 216 -28.36 13.63 -9.06
CA PRO A 216 -29.62 14.06 -8.44
C PRO A 216 -29.91 13.35 -7.12
N SER A 217 -29.64 12.04 -7.04
CA SER A 217 -29.88 11.20 -5.87
C SER A 217 -29.12 11.62 -4.60
N ILE A 218 -28.06 12.44 -4.71
CA ILE A 218 -27.29 12.91 -3.56
C ILE A 218 -27.31 14.43 -3.38
N GLY A 219 -27.98 15.18 -4.26
CA GLY A 219 -27.93 16.65 -4.23
C GLY A 219 -28.49 17.24 -2.93
N ARG A 220 -29.60 16.71 -2.43
CA ARG A 220 -30.22 17.17 -1.18
C ARG A 220 -29.32 16.91 0.03
N ILE A 221 -28.81 15.69 0.17
CA ILE A 221 -27.93 15.33 1.28
C ILE A 221 -26.60 16.08 1.23
N LEU A 222 -25.99 16.23 0.05
CA LEU A 222 -24.74 16.99 -0.11
C LEU A 222 -24.94 18.46 0.28
N THR A 223 -26.06 19.05 -0.11
CA THR A 223 -26.43 20.41 0.31
C THR A 223 -26.52 20.53 1.83
N GLN A 224 -27.18 19.58 2.49
CA GLN A 224 -27.30 19.56 3.94
C GLN A 224 -25.95 19.35 4.64
N ILE A 225 -25.10 18.46 4.13
CA ILE A 225 -23.73 18.26 4.63
C ILE A 225 -22.93 19.57 4.57
N CYS A 226 -22.94 20.25 3.41
CA CYS A 226 -22.20 21.50 3.23
C CYS A 226 -22.70 22.59 4.21
N LEU A 227 -24.02 22.75 4.33
CA LEU A 227 -24.62 23.70 5.29
C LEU A 227 -24.24 23.38 6.74
N SER A 228 -24.28 22.10 7.15
CA SER A 228 -23.91 21.70 8.51
C SER A 228 -22.42 21.87 8.78
N LEU A 229 -21.55 21.68 7.79
CA LEU A 229 -20.12 21.99 7.89
C LEU A 229 -19.89 23.48 8.07
N GLU A 230 -20.51 24.32 7.22
CA GLU A 230 -20.41 25.78 7.25
C GLU A 230 -20.91 26.37 8.57
N GLN A 231 -22.00 25.83 9.12
CA GLN A 231 -22.57 26.24 10.40
C GLN A 231 -21.82 25.66 11.61
N GLY A 232 -20.83 24.79 11.39
CA GLY A 232 -20.05 24.14 12.45
C GLY A 232 -20.82 23.08 13.25
N GLN A 233 -21.93 22.57 12.72
CA GLN A 233 -22.70 21.47 13.32
C GLN A 233 -21.98 20.13 13.19
N ILE A 234 -21.23 19.95 12.09
CA ILE A 234 -20.27 18.85 11.92
C ILE A 234 -18.89 19.41 12.24
N GLY A 235 -18.43 19.16 13.47
CA GLY A 235 -17.16 19.70 14.00
C GLY A 235 -15.97 18.77 13.84
N HIS A 236 -16.22 17.49 13.60
CA HIS A 236 -15.21 16.43 13.61
C HIS A 236 -15.27 15.57 12.32
N PRO A 237 -14.12 15.21 11.71
CA PRO A 237 -14.10 14.36 10.51
C PRO A 237 -14.82 13.01 10.70
N GLU A 238 -14.80 12.47 11.91
CA GLU A 238 -15.44 11.20 12.28
C GLU A 238 -16.97 11.30 12.15
N GLN A 239 -17.55 12.45 12.52
CA GLN A 239 -18.98 12.72 12.33
C GLN A 239 -19.31 12.81 10.83
N LEU A 240 -18.45 13.47 10.04
CA LEU A 240 -18.64 13.59 8.59
C LEU A 240 -18.55 12.23 7.90
N LEU A 241 -17.57 11.40 8.27
CA LEU A 241 -17.43 10.03 7.78
C LEU A 241 -18.69 9.22 8.09
N ALA A 242 -19.19 9.29 9.31
CA ALA A 242 -20.40 8.55 9.70
C ALA A 242 -21.64 8.95 8.89
N VAL A 243 -21.77 10.24 8.54
CA VAL A 243 -22.84 10.72 7.65
C VAL A 243 -22.68 10.16 6.23
N LEU A 244 -21.48 10.25 5.65
CA LEU A 244 -21.19 9.74 4.31
C LEU A 244 -21.37 8.22 4.22
N ASP A 245 -20.93 7.51 5.24
CA ASP A 245 -21.09 6.07 5.41
C ASP A 245 -22.56 5.64 5.37
N ARG A 246 -23.43 6.36 6.10
CA ARG A 246 -24.87 6.12 6.06
C ARG A 246 -25.47 6.44 4.68
N ALA A 247 -25.03 7.51 4.04
CA ALA A 247 -25.46 7.86 2.69
C ALA A 247 -25.11 6.74 1.68
N MET A 248 -23.86 6.26 1.72
CA MET A 248 -23.38 5.19 0.84
C MET A 248 -24.11 3.87 1.11
N LEU A 249 -24.40 3.54 2.37
CA LEU A 249 -25.19 2.34 2.70
C LEU A 249 -26.59 2.39 2.07
N GLN A 250 -27.27 3.55 2.13
CA GLN A 250 -28.60 3.69 1.54
C GLN A 250 -28.56 3.66 0.01
N ILE A 251 -27.67 4.43 -0.62
CA ILE A 251 -27.47 4.40 -2.08
C ILE A 251 -27.09 2.99 -2.53
N GLY A 252 -26.23 2.31 -1.76
CA GLY A 252 -25.74 0.97 -2.03
C GLY A 252 -26.85 -0.08 -2.15
N LYS A 253 -28.01 0.09 -1.49
CA LYS A 253 -29.15 -0.87 -1.58
C LYS A 253 -29.76 -0.98 -2.98
N SER A 254 -29.60 0.07 -3.79
CA SER A 254 -30.05 0.09 -5.19
C SER A 254 -29.13 -0.70 -6.14
N TRP A 255 -28.05 -1.27 -5.61
CA TRP A 255 -27.09 -2.07 -6.38
C TRP A 255 -27.12 -3.52 -5.91
N GLN A 256 -26.88 -4.43 -6.83
CA GLN A 256 -26.64 -5.85 -6.59
C GLN A 256 -25.16 -6.13 -6.81
N ARG A 257 -24.53 -6.85 -5.87
CA ARG A 257 -23.18 -7.38 -6.08
C ARG A 257 -23.19 -8.88 -6.30
N THR A 258 -22.25 -9.31 -7.12
CA THR A 258 -21.89 -10.71 -7.30
C THR A 258 -20.39 -10.82 -7.14
N SER A 259 -19.92 -11.83 -6.42
CA SER A 259 -18.50 -12.13 -6.29
C SER A 259 -18.19 -13.49 -6.90
N ALA A 260 -17.01 -13.65 -7.47
CA ALA A 260 -16.43 -14.92 -7.86
C ALA A 260 -15.04 -15.04 -7.24
N VAL A 261 -14.72 -16.23 -6.76
CA VAL A 261 -13.47 -16.53 -6.06
C VAL A 261 -12.72 -17.62 -6.78
N TYR A 262 -11.42 -17.45 -6.91
CA TYR A 262 -10.48 -18.51 -7.29
C TYR A 262 -9.26 -18.48 -6.36
N THR A 263 -8.83 -19.63 -5.84
CA THR A 263 -7.61 -19.73 -5.04
C THR A 263 -6.67 -20.80 -5.58
N ALA A 264 -5.36 -20.57 -5.47
CA ALA A 264 -4.35 -21.53 -5.87
C ALA A 264 -3.07 -21.33 -5.04
N THR A 265 -2.37 -22.43 -4.81
CA THR A 265 -1.04 -22.46 -4.19
C THR A 265 -0.18 -23.50 -4.90
N ASP A 266 1.11 -23.24 -5.00
CA ASP A 266 2.11 -24.13 -5.58
C ASP A 266 3.43 -24.00 -4.82
N THR A 267 4.14 -25.11 -4.65
CA THR A 267 5.44 -25.12 -3.97
C THR A 267 6.49 -24.31 -4.73
N GLY A 268 6.29 -24.08 -6.04
CA GLY A 268 7.31 -23.56 -6.92
C GLY A 268 8.34 -24.63 -7.30
N PRO A 269 9.15 -24.39 -8.33
CA PRO A 269 10.11 -25.38 -8.83
C PRO A 269 11.35 -25.57 -7.95
N THR A 270 11.60 -24.68 -6.98
CA THR A 270 12.86 -24.66 -6.21
C THR A 270 12.71 -25.08 -4.74
N ARG A 271 11.55 -24.85 -4.10
CA ARG A 271 11.33 -25.19 -2.69
C ARG A 271 10.99 -26.69 -2.54
N GLU A 272 11.35 -27.28 -1.41
CA GLU A 272 11.02 -28.67 -1.09
C GLU A 272 9.63 -28.83 -0.45
N GLN A 273 9.16 -27.78 0.22
CA GLN A 273 7.91 -27.74 0.96
C GLN A 273 7.16 -26.45 0.64
N ASN A 274 5.83 -26.52 0.68
CA ASN A 274 4.96 -25.35 0.60
C ASN A 274 4.63 -24.87 2.01
N GLU A 275 5.14 -23.70 2.37
CA GLU A 275 4.90 -23.04 3.66
C GLU A 275 3.73 -22.04 3.57
N ASP A 276 3.23 -21.76 2.37
CA ASP A 276 2.06 -20.93 2.16
C ASP A 276 0.75 -21.68 2.41
N ALA A 277 -0.29 -20.92 2.74
CA ALA A 277 -1.66 -21.38 2.81
C ALA A 277 -2.65 -20.30 2.33
N CYS A 278 -3.81 -20.72 1.83
CA CYS A 278 -4.88 -19.81 1.45
C CYS A 278 -6.25 -20.31 1.90
N TYR A 279 -7.18 -19.37 2.00
CA TYR A 279 -8.60 -19.65 2.17
C TYR A 279 -9.41 -18.91 1.10
N PRO A 280 -10.42 -19.56 0.50
CA PRO A 280 -10.72 -20.99 0.60
C PRO A 280 -9.58 -21.88 0.08
N ALA A 281 -9.62 -23.18 0.38
CA ALA A 281 -8.53 -24.10 0.05
C ALA A 281 -8.16 -24.09 -1.43
N SER A 282 -6.88 -24.30 -1.76
CA SER A 282 -6.36 -24.27 -3.14
C SER A 282 -7.22 -25.07 -4.12
N GLY A 283 -7.44 -24.51 -5.31
CA GLY A 283 -8.31 -25.06 -6.35
C GLY A 283 -9.79 -24.70 -6.18
N SER A 284 -10.16 -23.96 -5.13
CA SER A 284 -11.53 -23.47 -4.97
C SER A 284 -11.88 -22.51 -6.10
N SER A 285 -13.06 -22.71 -6.70
CA SER A 285 -13.61 -21.86 -7.74
C SER A 285 -15.13 -21.82 -7.59
N PHE A 286 -15.68 -20.69 -7.17
CA PHE A 286 -17.12 -20.54 -6.95
C PHE A 286 -17.57 -19.10 -7.13
N GLN A 287 -18.89 -18.95 -7.28
CA GLN A 287 -19.55 -17.65 -7.37
C GLN A 287 -20.56 -17.52 -6.24
N VAL A 288 -20.63 -16.34 -5.65
CA VAL A 288 -21.59 -15.98 -4.61
C VAL A 288 -22.45 -14.83 -5.14
N THR A 289 -23.75 -15.03 -5.05
CA THR A 289 -24.76 -14.02 -5.36
C THR A 289 -25.37 -13.50 -4.06
N GLU A 290 -25.96 -12.30 -4.08
CA GLU A 290 -26.75 -11.71 -2.98
C GLU A 290 -25.96 -11.10 -1.81
N ASP A 291 -25.06 -10.13 -2.05
CA ASP A 291 -24.39 -9.30 -1.00
C ASP A 291 -23.79 -10.06 0.21
N LEU A 292 -23.63 -11.38 0.07
CA LEU A 292 -23.13 -12.29 1.09
C LEU A 292 -21.64 -12.06 1.32
N LYS A 293 -21.21 -12.33 2.55
CA LYS A 293 -19.81 -12.19 2.95
C LYS A 293 -18.96 -13.17 2.14
N THR A 294 -18.01 -12.63 1.40
CA THR A 294 -17.02 -13.42 0.66
C THR A 294 -15.65 -13.16 1.24
N LEU A 295 -15.09 -14.15 1.94
CA LEU A 295 -13.80 -14.08 2.61
C LEU A 295 -12.73 -14.80 1.79
N VAL A 296 -11.60 -14.14 1.59
CA VAL A 296 -10.37 -14.72 1.03
C VAL A 296 -9.18 -14.36 1.91
N LEU A 297 -8.24 -15.28 2.09
CA LEU A 297 -6.99 -15.11 2.83
C LEU A 297 -5.82 -15.74 2.10
N VAL A 298 -4.64 -15.15 2.26
CA VAL A 298 -3.34 -15.73 1.93
C VAL A 298 -2.41 -15.52 3.13
N CYS A 299 -1.69 -16.57 3.51
CA CYS A 299 -0.70 -16.57 4.57
C CYS A 299 0.57 -17.22 4.02
N ASP A 300 1.70 -16.54 4.13
CA ASP A 300 3.02 -17.01 3.73
C ASP A 300 3.83 -17.34 4.98
N GLY A 301 4.17 -18.63 5.15
CA GLY A 301 4.93 -19.11 6.30
C GLY A 301 6.39 -18.66 6.21
N LEU A 302 6.93 -18.08 7.27
CA LEU A 302 8.25 -17.43 7.23
C LEU A 302 9.37 -18.41 6.86
N GLY A 303 9.93 -18.26 5.66
CA GLY A 303 11.06 -19.05 5.19
C GLY A 303 12.31 -18.88 6.06
N GLY A 304 12.99 -20.00 6.34
CA GLY A 304 14.20 -20.03 7.19
C GLY A 304 13.93 -20.05 8.69
N GLN A 305 12.65 -20.12 9.09
CA GLN A 305 12.19 -20.50 10.42
C GLN A 305 11.68 -21.95 10.39
N GLU A 306 11.72 -22.65 11.53
CA GLU A 306 11.06 -23.97 11.62
C GLU A 306 9.54 -23.81 11.77
N GLY A 307 8.76 -24.54 10.96
CA GLY A 307 7.31 -24.65 11.12
C GLY A 307 6.49 -23.55 10.42
N GLY A 308 7.02 -22.90 9.39
CA GLY A 308 6.29 -21.87 8.62
C GLY A 308 4.94 -22.36 8.10
N GLU A 309 4.89 -23.60 7.59
CA GLU A 309 3.65 -24.25 7.17
C GLU A 309 2.67 -24.41 8.34
N VAL A 310 3.16 -24.72 9.53
CA VAL A 310 2.31 -24.87 10.72
C VAL A 310 1.69 -23.52 11.09
N ALA A 311 2.48 -22.45 11.05
CA ALA A 311 2.01 -21.10 11.34
C ALA A 311 0.93 -20.64 10.34
N SER A 312 1.19 -20.79 9.04
CA SER A 312 0.27 -20.34 7.99
C SER A 312 -1.07 -21.09 8.05
N HIS A 313 -1.04 -22.41 8.28
CA HIS A 313 -2.26 -23.21 8.44
C HIS A 313 -3.05 -22.85 9.71
N LEU A 314 -2.37 -22.64 10.85
CA LEU A 314 -3.04 -22.20 12.08
C LEU A 314 -3.71 -20.83 11.93
N ALA A 315 -3.04 -19.89 11.23
CA ALA A 315 -3.62 -18.59 10.93
C ALA A 315 -4.88 -18.72 10.07
N ILE A 316 -4.83 -19.50 8.99
CA ILE A 316 -5.98 -19.76 8.12
C ILE A 316 -7.15 -20.39 8.90
N GLU A 317 -6.89 -21.41 9.71
CA GLU A 317 -7.92 -22.10 10.49
C GLU A 317 -8.60 -21.15 11.49
N SER A 318 -7.83 -20.45 12.32
CA SER A 318 -8.34 -19.52 13.32
C SER A 318 -9.10 -18.36 12.69
N LEU A 319 -8.52 -17.70 11.68
CA LEU A 319 -9.13 -16.51 11.07
C LEU A 319 -10.38 -16.84 10.28
N SER A 320 -10.35 -17.90 9.46
CA SER A 320 -11.54 -18.29 8.69
C SER A 320 -12.71 -18.67 9.61
N HIS A 321 -12.44 -19.34 10.73
CA HIS A 321 -13.44 -19.65 11.73
C HIS A 321 -13.97 -18.39 12.42
N GLU A 322 -13.12 -17.55 13.01
CA GLU A 322 -13.57 -16.37 13.76
C GLU A 322 -14.28 -15.34 12.88
N VAL A 323 -13.74 -15.05 11.71
CA VAL A 323 -14.24 -14.01 10.81
C VAL A 323 -15.61 -14.38 10.22
N THR A 324 -15.83 -15.66 9.89
CA THR A 324 -17.13 -16.11 9.38
C THR A 324 -18.23 -16.02 10.43
N GLN A 325 -17.88 -16.11 11.72
CA GLN A 325 -18.81 -15.95 12.85
C GLN A 325 -19.10 -14.49 13.22
N ILE A 326 -18.34 -13.51 12.71
CA ILE A 326 -18.62 -12.10 12.98
C ILE A 326 -20.03 -11.76 12.48
N ALA A 327 -20.87 -11.22 13.37
CA ALA A 327 -22.15 -10.64 13.00
C ALA A 327 -21.96 -9.22 12.43
N TRP A 328 -22.43 -9.01 11.20
CA TRP A 328 -22.44 -7.73 10.50
C TRP A 328 -23.87 -7.23 10.54
N GLU A 329 -24.22 -6.48 11.58
CA GLU A 329 -25.59 -6.05 11.82
C GLU A 329 -26.00 -4.96 10.82
N GLU A 330 -27.09 -5.18 10.06
CA GLU A 330 -27.64 -4.13 9.20
C GLU A 330 -28.30 -3.01 10.02
N ARG A 331 -29.09 -3.40 11.03
CA ARG A 331 -29.71 -2.49 12.01
C ARG A 331 -28.69 -2.16 13.09
N GLY A 332 -27.85 -1.16 12.84
CA GLY A 332 -26.72 -0.83 13.71
C GLY A 332 -25.37 -0.86 13.01
N TRP A 333 -25.36 -1.03 11.68
CA TRP A 333 -24.13 -1.06 10.88
C TRP A 333 -23.18 0.09 11.27
N ASN A 334 -21.96 -0.30 11.63
CA ASN A 334 -20.88 0.56 12.07
C ASN A 334 -19.56 -0.01 11.54
N ALA A 335 -19.00 0.66 10.52
CA ALA A 335 -17.76 0.23 9.89
C ALA A 335 -16.59 0.16 10.90
N GLY A 336 -16.50 1.12 11.82
CA GLY A 336 -15.45 1.15 12.85
C GLY A 336 -15.50 -0.06 13.79
N ALA A 337 -16.71 -0.45 14.21
CA ALA A 337 -16.89 -1.65 15.03
C ALA A 337 -16.48 -2.93 14.29
N ASN A 338 -16.75 -3.01 12.98
CA ASN A 338 -16.33 -4.16 12.17
C ASN A 338 -14.81 -4.24 12.01
N LEU A 339 -14.14 -3.11 11.79
CA LEU A 339 -12.66 -3.05 11.76
C LEU A 339 -12.06 -3.56 13.07
N LEU A 340 -12.60 -3.15 14.22
CA LEU A 340 -12.12 -3.60 15.54
C LEU A 340 -12.34 -5.11 15.77
N LYS A 341 -13.46 -5.67 15.29
CA LYS A 341 -13.70 -7.11 15.36
C LYS A 341 -12.68 -7.90 14.54
N LEU A 342 -12.28 -7.38 13.36
CA LEU A 342 -11.25 -8.00 12.54
C LEU A 342 -9.87 -7.92 13.19
N GLU A 343 -9.50 -6.77 13.74
CA GLU A 343 -8.24 -6.60 14.48
C GLU A 343 -8.13 -7.60 15.64
N ARG A 344 -9.21 -7.77 16.41
CA ARG A 344 -9.27 -8.76 17.49
C ARG A 344 -9.08 -10.20 17.00
N ALA A 345 -9.72 -10.58 15.89
CA ALA A 345 -9.54 -11.91 15.31
C ALA A 345 -8.07 -12.15 14.88
N ILE A 346 -7.40 -11.13 14.33
CA ILE A 346 -5.98 -11.20 13.96
C ILE A 346 -5.11 -11.34 15.21
N CYS A 347 -5.37 -10.57 16.27
CA CYS A 347 -4.66 -10.70 17.54
C CYS A 347 -4.84 -12.08 18.19
N ASN A 348 -6.04 -12.67 18.10
CA ASN A 348 -6.28 -14.03 18.60
C ASN A 348 -5.48 -15.08 17.80
N ALA A 349 -5.46 -14.97 16.48
CA ALA A 349 -4.66 -15.86 15.62
C ALA A 349 -3.15 -15.71 15.91
N ASN A 350 -2.66 -14.49 16.11
CA ASN A 350 -1.29 -14.24 16.54
C ASN A 350 -0.96 -14.94 17.86
N ASP A 351 -1.81 -14.76 18.87
CA ASP A 351 -1.58 -15.31 20.20
C ASP A 351 -1.67 -16.84 20.20
N LEU A 352 -2.52 -17.43 19.35
CA LEU A 352 -2.57 -18.88 19.15
C LEU A 352 -1.21 -19.43 18.69
N ILE A 353 -0.59 -18.80 17.68
CA ILE A 353 0.70 -19.21 17.14
C ILE A 353 1.82 -18.93 18.16
N SER A 354 1.86 -17.72 18.74
CA SER A 354 2.90 -17.33 19.72
C SER A 354 2.87 -18.23 20.96
N GLN A 355 1.69 -18.53 21.51
CA GLN A 355 1.58 -19.42 22.66
C GLN A 355 2.02 -20.84 22.33
N ARG A 356 1.78 -21.32 21.10
CA ARG A 356 2.28 -22.62 20.68
C ARG A 356 3.81 -22.62 20.55
N ASN A 357 4.41 -21.56 20.02
CA ASN A 357 5.86 -21.37 20.06
C ASN A 357 6.40 -21.47 21.50
N ASP A 358 5.76 -20.80 22.45
CA ASP A 358 6.21 -20.78 23.85
C ASP A 358 6.06 -22.14 24.53
N ARG A 359 4.95 -22.85 24.29
CA ARG A 359 4.70 -24.22 24.81
C ARG A 359 5.71 -25.22 24.27
N GLU A 360 6.08 -25.09 23.00
CA GLU A 360 7.07 -25.95 22.33
C GLU A 360 8.51 -25.45 22.55
N GLN A 361 8.72 -24.41 23.36
CA GLN A 361 10.02 -23.84 23.69
C GLN A 361 10.85 -23.44 22.45
N ARG A 362 10.18 -22.86 21.45
CA ARG A 362 10.80 -22.34 20.23
C ARG A 362 11.37 -20.94 20.46
N TYR A 363 12.64 -20.75 20.07
CA TYR A 363 13.35 -19.47 20.19
C TYR A 363 14.03 -19.06 18.88
N GLU A 364 14.20 -17.76 18.67
CA GLU A 364 14.88 -17.19 17.50
C GLU A 364 14.38 -17.81 16.18
N ARG A 365 15.27 -18.53 15.46
CA ARG A 365 15.00 -19.19 14.17
C ARG A 365 14.09 -20.42 14.27
N GLN A 366 13.76 -20.86 15.47
CA GLN A 366 12.83 -21.97 15.66
C GLN A 366 11.39 -21.49 15.79
N ARG A 367 11.16 -20.18 15.99
CA ARG A 367 9.80 -19.66 16.17
C ARG A 367 9.08 -19.66 14.83
N MET A 368 7.99 -20.41 14.76
CA MET A 368 7.15 -20.39 13.57
C MET A 368 6.41 -19.05 13.49
N GLY A 369 6.29 -18.51 12.29
CA GLY A 369 5.53 -17.31 12.01
C GLY A 369 4.99 -17.33 10.60
N THR A 370 4.06 -16.43 10.32
CA THR A 370 3.44 -16.30 8.99
C THR A 370 3.05 -14.85 8.73
N THR A 371 3.03 -14.44 7.47
CA THR A 371 2.33 -13.25 7.04
C THR A 371 0.81 -13.46 7.07
N LEU A 372 0.07 -12.39 6.84
CA LEU A 372 -1.36 -12.40 6.57
C LEU A 372 -1.67 -11.33 5.54
N VAL A 373 -2.46 -11.67 4.53
CA VAL A 373 -3.30 -10.73 3.80
C VAL A 373 -4.69 -11.32 3.65
N MET A 374 -5.72 -10.56 3.95
CA MET A 374 -7.11 -11.00 3.88
C MET A 374 -8.04 -9.92 3.34
N ALA A 375 -9.12 -10.34 2.70
CA ALA A 375 -10.17 -9.45 2.23
C ALA A 375 -11.56 -10.07 2.40
N ILE A 376 -12.53 -9.24 2.77
CA ILE A 376 -13.93 -9.58 2.99
C ILE A 376 -14.77 -8.61 2.18
N ALA A 377 -15.39 -9.10 1.11
CA ALA A 377 -16.42 -8.35 0.41
C ALA A 377 -17.75 -8.55 1.13
N HIS A 378 -18.40 -7.45 1.50
CA HIS A 378 -19.74 -7.45 2.09
C HIS A 378 -20.48 -6.16 1.73
N ASN A 379 -21.68 -6.28 1.15
CA ASN A 379 -22.43 -5.15 0.62
C ASN A 379 -21.59 -4.31 -0.38
N HIS A 380 -21.50 -3.01 -0.15
CA HIS A 380 -20.78 -2.04 -0.97
C HIS A 380 -19.33 -1.82 -0.49
N GLU A 381 -18.81 -2.71 0.35
CA GLU A 381 -17.52 -2.51 1.02
C GLU A 381 -16.63 -3.74 0.86
N LEU A 382 -15.33 -3.48 0.82
CA LEU A 382 -14.30 -4.48 1.03
C LEU A 382 -13.52 -4.11 2.28
N TYR A 383 -13.60 -4.95 3.30
CA TYR A 383 -12.73 -4.87 4.47
C TYR A 383 -11.49 -5.70 4.18
N PHE A 384 -10.32 -5.19 4.51
CA PHE A 384 -9.09 -5.94 4.32
C PHE A 384 -8.14 -5.71 5.48
N ALA A 385 -7.25 -6.68 5.67
CA ALA A 385 -6.19 -6.55 6.65
C ALA A 385 -4.91 -7.23 6.17
N HIS A 386 -3.77 -6.74 6.65
CA HIS A 386 -2.49 -7.38 6.40
C HIS A 386 -1.50 -7.23 7.56
N VAL A 387 -0.58 -8.19 7.62
CA VAL A 387 0.64 -8.23 8.45
C VAL A 387 1.73 -8.90 7.63
N GLY A 388 2.86 -8.23 7.44
CA GLY A 388 3.97 -8.74 6.62
C GLY A 388 3.97 -8.14 5.22
N ASP A 389 4.57 -8.85 4.26
CA ASP A 389 4.82 -8.40 2.89
C ASP A 389 3.96 -9.10 1.83
N SER A 390 3.07 -10.01 2.21
CA SER A 390 2.02 -10.47 1.30
C SER A 390 1.09 -9.32 0.91
N ARG A 391 0.67 -9.28 -0.35
CA ARG A 391 0.08 -8.09 -0.96
C ARG A 391 -1.38 -8.27 -1.36
N LEU A 392 -2.14 -7.18 -1.25
CA LEU A 392 -3.45 -7.02 -1.88
C LEU A 392 -3.33 -6.01 -3.02
N TYR A 393 -3.77 -6.40 -4.20
CA TYR A 393 -3.92 -5.55 -5.37
C TYR A 393 -5.40 -5.36 -5.70
N TRP A 394 -5.80 -4.14 -6.03
CA TRP A 394 -7.10 -3.82 -6.62
C TRP A 394 -6.94 -3.52 -8.10
N ILE A 395 -7.57 -4.31 -8.96
CA ILE A 395 -7.45 -4.18 -10.41
C ILE A 395 -8.82 -3.86 -10.98
N THR A 396 -8.91 -2.72 -11.66
CA THR A 396 -10.12 -2.25 -12.34
C THR A 396 -9.87 -2.18 -13.85
N ALA A 397 -10.88 -1.76 -14.60
CA ALA A 397 -10.73 -1.55 -16.05
C ALA A 397 -9.66 -0.50 -16.39
N THR A 398 -9.33 0.37 -15.43
CA THR A 398 -8.44 1.53 -15.63
C THR A 398 -7.05 1.38 -15.02
N GLY A 399 -6.84 0.44 -14.10
CA GLY A 399 -5.54 0.31 -13.43
C GLY A 399 -5.40 -0.90 -12.49
N CYS A 400 -4.18 -1.07 -11.98
CA CYS A 400 -3.79 -2.05 -10.97
C CYS A 400 -3.14 -1.31 -9.79
N TYR A 401 -3.73 -1.38 -8.61
CA TYR A 401 -3.32 -0.61 -7.44
C TYR A 401 -2.86 -1.54 -6.34
N GLN A 402 -1.60 -1.48 -5.92
CA GLN A 402 -1.16 -2.15 -4.70
C GLN A 402 -1.79 -1.42 -3.50
N VAL A 403 -2.71 -2.10 -2.80
CA VAL A 403 -3.50 -1.54 -1.71
C VAL A 403 -2.72 -1.58 -0.40
N THR A 404 -2.04 -2.70 -0.12
CA THR A 404 -1.26 -2.88 1.10
C THR A 404 0.11 -2.21 0.99
N VAL A 405 0.73 -1.95 2.14
CA VAL A 405 2.12 -1.48 2.25
C VAL A 405 2.85 -2.51 3.06
N ASP A 406 3.88 -3.11 2.47
CA ASP A 406 4.63 -4.21 3.06
C ASP A 406 5.19 -3.81 4.44
N ASP A 407 5.06 -4.69 5.43
CA ASP A 407 5.68 -4.53 6.74
C ASP A 407 7.13 -5.01 6.71
N ASP A 408 7.96 -4.35 5.90
CA ASP A 408 9.37 -4.68 5.68
C ASP A 408 10.30 -3.51 6.07
N LEU A 409 11.61 -3.80 6.13
CA LEU A 409 12.61 -2.78 6.41
C LEU A 409 12.63 -1.69 5.34
N ALA A 410 12.43 -2.03 4.05
CA ALA A 410 12.43 -1.02 2.99
C ALA A 410 11.33 0.04 3.20
N SER A 411 10.10 -0.38 3.46
CA SER A 411 8.96 0.50 3.73
C SER A 411 9.17 1.33 4.99
N ARG A 412 9.75 0.74 6.04
CA ARG A 412 10.11 1.46 7.27
C ARG A 412 11.13 2.57 7.01
N GLU A 413 12.22 2.26 6.31
CA GLU A 413 13.29 3.23 6.01
C GLU A 413 12.75 4.40 5.17
N VAL A 414 11.84 4.12 4.23
CA VAL A 414 11.14 5.17 3.47
C VAL A 414 10.27 6.03 4.37
N GLN A 415 9.44 5.43 5.23
CA GLN A 415 8.58 6.18 6.15
C GLN A 415 9.35 7.11 7.08
N LEU A 416 10.54 6.66 7.51
CA LEU A 416 11.45 7.45 8.35
C LEU A 416 12.23 8.52 7.57
N GLY A 417 12.11 8.54 6.23
CA GLY A 417 12.83 9.47 5.36
C GLY A 417 14.33 9.17 5.29
N TYR A 418 14.73 7.90 5.41
CA TYR A 418 16.13 7.47 5.32
C TYR A 418 16.54 7.04 3.92
N ALA A 419 15.59 6.60 3.09
CA ALA A 419 15.85 6.20 1.70
C ALA A 419 14.62 6.47 0.81
N PHE A 420 14.83 6.53 -0.50
CA PHE A 420 13.70 6.46 -1.46
C PHE A 420 13.27 5.00 -1.64
N TYR A 421 11.99 4.74 -1.93
CA TYR A 421 11.47 3.38 -2.00
C TYR A 421 12.23 2.49 -3.01
N ARG A 422 12.49 3.00 -4.21
CA ARG A 422 13.20 2.25 -5.26
C ARG A 422 14.69 2.02 -4.98
N GLU A 423 15.25 2.77 -4.03
CA GLU A 423 16.58 2.53 -3.50
C GLU A 423 16.53 1.50 -2.36
N ALA A 424 15.61 1.70 -1.41
CA ALA A 424 15.45 0.86 -0.23
C ALA A 424 15.23 -0.61 -0.59
N THR A 425 14.46 -0.89 -1.65
CA THR A 425 14.20 -2.26 -2.15
C THR A 425 15.43 -2.97 -2.72
N ARG A 426 16.57 -2.27 -2.90
CA ARG A 426 17.83 -2.86 -3.37
C ARG A 426 18.73 -3.32 -2.25
N TYR A 427 18.46 -2.94 -1.00
CA TYR A 427 19.24 -3.41 0.13
C TYR A 427 19.04 -4.91 0.32
N SER A 428 20.11 -5.62 0.70
CA SER A 428 20.03 -7.06 0.95
C SER A 428 19.07 -7.42 2.09
N SER A 429 18.79 -6.46 2.98
CA SER A 429 17.86 -6.59 4.09
C SER A 429 16.48 -5.97 3.80
N ALA A 430 16.21 -5.53 2.56
CA ALA A 430 15.00 -4.79 2.21
C ALA A 430 13.71 -5.49 2.64
N GLY A 431 13.56 -6.76 2.23
CA GLY A 431 12.41 -7.61 2.54
C GLY A 431 12.42 -8.22 3.94
N ALA A 432 13.35 -7.83 4.83
CA ALA A 432 13.28 -8.33 6.19
C ALA A 432 12.03 -7.75 6.88
N LEU A 433 11.13 -8.64 7.28
CA LEU A 433 9.89 -8.25 7.93
C LEU A 433 10.12 -7.55 9.27
N VAL A 434 9.35 -6.49 9.51
CA VAL A 434 9.32 -5.79 10.81
C VAL A 434 8.21 -6.32 11.73
N GLN A 435 7.22 -7.02 11.18
CA GLN A 435 6.22 -7.77 11.93
C GLN A 435 5.68 -8.96 11.11
N ALA A 436 5.31 -10.01 11.83
CA ALA A 436 4.66 -11.21 11.31
C ALA A 436 3.83 -11.84 12.44
N LEU A 437 2.83 -12.66 12.11
CA LEU A 437 2.01 -13.34 13.10
C LEU A 437 2.82 -14.43 13.84
N GLY A 438 2.61 -14.53 15.15
CA GLY A 438 3.15 -15.58 16.00
C GLY A 438 4.56 -15.32 16.55
N MET A 439 5.21 -14.24 16.11
CA MET A 439 6.58 -13.92 16.53
C MET A 439 6.66 -13.45 17.98
N ASP A 440 5.65 -12.71 18.44
CA ASP A 440 5.54 -12.18 19.81
C ASP A 440 4.06 -12.06 20.21
N ALA A 441 3.77 -11.62 21.43
CA ALA A 441 2.41 -11.37 21.91
C ALA A 441 1.70 -10.28 21.10
N SER A 442 0.38 -10.41 20.96
CA SER A 442 -0.47 -9.49 20.19
C SER A 442 -0.39 -8.03 20.66
N ALA A 443 -0.01 -7.79 21.91
CA ALA A 443 0.23 -6.45 22.46
C ALA A 443 1.31 -5.65 21.70
N LEU A 444 2.25 -6.34 21.02
CA LEU A 444 3.30 -5.73 20.19
C LEU A 444 2.97 -5.71 18.70
N LEU A 445 1.99 -6.51 18.25
CA LEU A 445 1.54 -6.56 16.87
C LEU A 445 0.73 -5.30 16.52
N ARG A 446 0.86 -4.80 15.28
CA ARG A 446 0.06 -3.69 14.77
C ARG A 446 -0.53 -4.07 13.41
N PRO A 447 -1.62 -4.85 13.39
CA PRO A 447 -2.29 -5.21 12.14
C PRO A 447 -2.79 -3.96 11.41
N ASN A 448 -2.58 -3.92 10.09
CA ASN A 448 -3.18 -2.89 9.27
C ASN A 448 -4.60 -3.36 8.90
N VAL A 449 -5.65 -2.70 9.40
CA VAL A 449 -7.05 -3.05 9.11
C VAL A 449 -7.76 -1.84 8.50
N GLN A 450 -8.29 -1.99 7.30
CA GLN A 450 -8.85 -0.89 6.51
C GLN A 450 -10.05 -1.36 5.68
N ARG A 451 -10.68 -0.43 4.96
CA ARG A 451 -11.76 -0.74 4.03
C ARG A 451 -11.74 0.15 2.78
N LEU A 452 -12.35 -0.38 1.71
CA LEU A 452 -12.59 0.29 0.44
C LEU A 452 -14.09 0.24 0.09
N ILE A 453 -14.53 1.16 -0.76
CA ILE A 453 -15.89 1.17 -1.30
C ILE A 453 -15.90 0.54 -2.69
N LEU A 454 -16.85 -0.36 -2.91
CA LEU A 454 -17.05 -1.12 -4.15
C LEU A 454 -18.11 -0.44 -5.02
N ASP A 455 -17.66 0.42 -5.93
CA ASP A 455 -18.50 1.27 -6.77
C ASP A 455 -18.30 1.10 -8.30
N GLU A 456 -17.39 0.21 -8.72
CA GLU A 456 -17.21 -0.29 -10.08
C GLU A 456 -16.71 -1.73 -10.06
N ASP A 457 -16.91 -2.51 -11.12
CA ASP A 457 -16.32 -3.85 -11.26
C ASP A 457 -14.80 -3.87 -11.04
N GLY A 458 -14.31 -4.93 -10.41
CA GLY A 458 -12.87 -5.08 -10.18
C GLY A 458 -12.49 -6.48 -9.70
N VAL A 459 -11.19 -6.77 -9.77
CA VAL A 459 -10.58 -7.97 -9.23
C VAL A 459 -9.66 -7.57 -8.09
N PHE A 460 -9.88 -8.13 -6.91
CA PHE A 460 -8.89 -8.12 -5.85
C PHE A 460 -8.00 -9.36 -5.98
N LEU A 461 -6.69 -9.15 -6.09
CA LEU A 461 -5.68 -10.20 -6.08
C LEU A 461 -4.93 -10.11 -4.76
N LEU A 462 -5.04 -11.14 -3.93
CA LEU A 462 -4.20 -11.36 -2.78
C LEU A 462 -3.10 -12.34 -3.19
N CYS A 463 -1.86 -12.10 -2.79
CA CYS A 463 -0.74 -12.97 -3.13
C CYS A 463 0.42 -12.91 -2.15
N SER A 464 1.17 -14.00 -2.04
CA SER A 464 2.50 -14.03 -1.41
C SER A 464 3.56 -13.30 -2.26
N ASP A 465 4.76 -13.12 -1.70
CA ASP A 465 5.89 -12.49 -2.38
C ASP A 465 6.34 -13.30 -3.62
N GLY A 466 6.11 -14.62 -3.61
CA GLY A 466 6.36 -15.54 -4.73
C GLY A 466 5.67 -15.16 -6.04
N LEU A 467 4.56 -14.42 -6.01
CA LEU A 467 4.03 -13.76 -7.20
C LEU A 467 4.48 -12.30 -7.33
N SER A 468 4.47 -11.53 -6.24
CA SER A 468 4.46 -10.07 -6.33
C SER A 468 5.83 -9.40 -6.41
N ASP A 469 6.89 -10.12 -6.05
CA ASP A 469 8.25 -9.62 -6.11
C ASP A 469 8.65 -9.18 -7.53
N PHE A 470 9.60 -8.25 -7.60
CA PHE A 470 10.11 -7.67 -8.86
C PHE A 470 9.06 -6.98 -9.74
N ASP A 471 8.06 -6.31 -9.14
CA ASP A 471 6.97 -5.60 -9.82
C ASP A 471 6.20 -6.52 -10.82
N ARG A 472 6.03 -7.81 -10.49
CA ARG A 472 5.49 -8.81 -11.44
C ARG A 472 4.01 -8.65 -11.69
N VAL A 473 3.22 -8.34 -10.66
CA VAL A 473 1.79 -8.07 -10.82
C VAL A 473 1.59 -6.85 -11.74
N GLU A 474 2.37 -5.79 -11.54
CA GLU A 474 2.36 -4.56 -12.32
C GLU A 474 2.74 -4.81 -13.79
N GLN A 475 3.65 -5.75 -14.05
CA GLN A 475 4.03 -6.16 -15.41
C GLN A 475 2.95 -6.98 -16.12
N TYR A 476 2.24 -7.86 -15.41
CA TYR A 476 1.42 -8.90 -16.02
C TYR A 476 -0.10 -8.71 -15.89
N TRP A 477 -0.60 -7.82 -15.02
CA TRP A 477 -2.05 -7.67 -14.78
C TRP A 477 -2.87 -7.39 -16.06
N LYS A 478 -2.33 -6.60 -17.01
CA LYS A 478 -3.02 -6.30 -18.27
C LYS A 478 -3.19 -7.55 -19.15
N ARG A 479 -2.24 -8.47 -19.09
CA ARG A 479 -2.25 -9.70 -19.87
C ARG A 479 -3.08 -10.78 -19.19
N GLU A 480 -3.04 -10.82 -17.86
CA GLU A 480 -3.61 -11.93 -17.09
C GLU A 480 -4.99 -11.67 -16.49
N ILE A 481 -5.24 -10.46 -15.98
CA ILE A 481 -6.43 -10.13 -15.18
C ILE A 481 -7.41 -9.24 -15.93
N LEU A 482 -6.92 -8.25 -16.69
CA LEU A 482 -7.79 -7.34 -17.45
C LEU A 482 -8.77 -8.05 -18.43
N PRO A 483 -8.41 -9.17 -19.09
CA PRO A 483 -9.37 -9.95 -19.89
C PRO A 483 -10.58 -10.47 -19.09
N VAL A 484 -10.43 -10.72 -17.79
CA VAL A 484 -11.55 -11.13 -16.91
C VAL A 484 -12.58 -10.03 -16.80
N LEU A 485 -12.13 -8.78 -16.59
CA LEU A 485 -13.00 -7.60 -16.50
C LEU A 485 -13.70 -7.28 -17.83
N ARG A 486 -13.14 -7.73 -18.95
CA ARG A 486 -13.74 -7.60 -20.29
C ARG A 486 -14.68 -8.75 -20.66
N GLY A 487 -14.78 -9.77 -19.81
CA GLY A 487 -15.53 -11.00 -20.11
C GLY A 487 -14.86 -11.87 -21.20
N GLU A 488 -13.59 -11.64 -21.49
CA GLU A 488 -12.79 -12.37 -22.49
C GLU A 488 -12.12 -13.63 -21.89
N ARG A 489 -12.07 -13.74 -20.55
CA ARG A 489 -11.42 -14.84 -19.83
C ARG A 489 -12.15 -15.18 -18.53
N ASP A 490 -12.15 -16.46 -18.18
CA ASP A 490 -12.62 -16.93 -16.88
C ASP A 490 -11.61 -16.62 -15.74
N LEU A 491 -12.13 -16.43 -14.51
CA LEU A 491 -11.31 -16.11 -13.35
C LEU A 491 -10.31 -17.22 -13.01
N ALA A 492 -10.71 -18.49 -13.13
CA ALA A 492 -9.82 -19.61 -12.83
C ALA A 492 -8.73 -19.77 -13.88
N GLU A 493 -9.02 -19.48 -15.15
CA GLU A 493 -8.00 -19.45 -16.21
C GLU A 493 -6.98 -18.33 -15.95
N ALA A 494 -7.42 -17.13 -15.57
CA ALA A 494 -6.53 -16.04 -15.18
C ALA A 494 -5.63 -16.44 -14.00
N GLY A 495 -6.19 -17.07 -12.98
CA GLY A 495 -5.45 -17.57 -11.83
C GLY A 495 -4.38 -18.59 -12.20
N LYS A 496 -4.71 -19.60 -13.02
CA LYS A 496 -3.72 -20.59 -13.50
C LYS A 496 -2.56 -19.94 -14.25
N ARG A 497 -2.84 -18.97 -15.12
CA ARG A 497 -1.81 -18.26 -15.88
C ARG A 497 -0.92 -17.36 -15.02
N LEU A 498 -1.45 -16.80 -13.92
CA LEU A 498 -0.65 -16.10 -12.92
C LEU A 498 0.32 -17.06 -12.21
N MET A 499 -0.16 -18.24 -11.81
CA MET A 499 0.68 -19.28 -11.19
C MET A 499 1.81 -19.73 -12.13
N GLU A 500 1.48 -20.00 -13.40
CA GLU A 500 2.47 -20.33 -14.44
C GLU A 500 3.51 -19.21 -14.60
N THR A 501 3.05 -17.95 -14.70
CA THR A 501 3.93 -16.79 -14.83
C THR A 501 4.85 -16.64 -13.61
N ALA A 502 4.33 -16.85 -12.39
CA ALA A 502 5.12 -16.80 -11.16
C ALA A 502 6.20 -17.90 -11.17
N ASN A 503 5.84 -19.15 -11.44
CA ASN A 503 6.80 -20.26 -11.47
C ASN A 503 7.87 -20.09 -12.55
N GLU A 504 7.53 -19.53 -13.72
CA GLU A 504 8.48 -19.26 -14.80
C GLU A 504 9.42 -18.08 -14.52
N THR A 505 8.93 -17.05 -13.82
CA THR A 505 9.63 -15.75 -13.72
C THR A 505 10.10 -15.36 -12.32
N ASN A 506 9.67 -16.11 -11.30
CA ASN A 506 9.92 -15.94 -9.87
C ASN A 506 9.93 -17.27 -9.07
N GLY A 507 10.17 -18.41 -9.74
CA GLY A 507 10.02 -19.76 -9.15
C GLY A 507 11.04 -20.17 -8.07
N HIS A 508 11.67 -19.22 -7.38
CA HIS A 508 12.53 -19.52 -6.22
C HIS A 508 11.74 -19.68 -4.91
N ASP A 509 10.47 -19.27 -4.89
CA ASP A 509 9.60 -19.33 -3.73
C ASP A 509 8.33 -20.15 -3.93
N ASN A 510 7.64 -20.42 -2.83
CA ASN A 510 6.24 -20.81 -2.86
C ASN A 510 5.41 -19.67 -3.48
N VAL A 511 4.34 -20.01 -4.16
CA VAL A 511 3.43 -19.00 -4.71
C VAL A 511 2.01 -19.33 -4.34
N THR A 512 1.31 -18.33 -3.82
CA THR A 512 -0.08 -18.46 -3.42
C THR A 512 -0.87 -17.23 -3.83
N ILE A 513 -2.05 -17.47 -4.38
CA ILE A 513 -2.97 -16.41 -4.80
C ILE A 513 -4.40 -16.69 -4.33
N ALA A 514 -5.12 -15.60 -4.06
CA ALA A 514 -6.58 -15.59 -4.00
C ALA A 514 -7.10 -14.44 -4.86
N LEU A 515 -7.91 -14.77 -5.86
CA LEU A 515 -8.63 -13.84 -6.69
C LEU A 515 -10.06 -13.71 -6.20
N LEU A 516 -10.50 -12.47 -5.97
CA LEU A 516 -11.89 -12.11 -5.70
C LEU A 516 -12.34 -11.11 -6.76
N TYR A 517 -13.04 -11.60 -7.78
CA TYR A 517 -13.72 -10.76 -8.75
C TYR A 517 -15.05 -10.32 -8.16
N TYR A 518 -15.34 -9.02 -8.19
CA TYR A 518 -16.62 -8.48 -7.80
C TYR A 518 -17.22 -7.67 -8.94
N ARG A 519 -18.52 -7.85 -9.13
CA ARG A 519 -19.33 -7.19 -10.14
C ARG A 519 -20.43 -6.38 -9.48
N VAL A 520 -20.60 -5.13 -9.89
CA VAL A 520 -21.59 -4.20 -9.34
C VAL A 520 -22.60 -3.86 -10.44
N GLN A 521 -23.87 -4.19 -10.22
CA GLN A 521 -24.96 -3.91 -11.17
C GLN A 521 -26.07 -3.10 -10.49
N GLN A 522 -26.54 -2.04 -11.14
CA GLN A 522 -27.68 -1.29 -10.62
C GLN A 522 -28.97 -2.10 -10.85
N LYS A 523 -29.83 -2.18 -9.83
CA LYS A 523 -31.12 -2.87 -9.92
C LYS A 523 -32.05 -2.08 -10.87
N THR A 524 -32.76 -2.80 -11.75
CA THR A 524 -33.64 -2.22 -12.79
C THR A 524 -34.95 -1.63 -12.25
N GLU A 525 -35.30 -1.87 -10.98
CA GLU A 525 -36.56 -1.37 -10.40
C GLU A 525 -36.55 0.16 -10.24
N GLU A 526 -37.71 0.79 -10.47
CA GLU A 526 -37.92 2.24 -10.32
C GLU A 526 -37.34 2.71 -8.99
N ILE A 527 -36.30 3.52 -9.08
CA ILE A 527 -35.72 4.21 -7.93
C ILE A 527 -36.83 5.11 -7.40
N HIS A 528 -37.52 4.68 -6.35
CA HIS A 528 -38.07 5.66 -5.43
C HIS A 528 -36.85 6.47 -4.99
N GLU A 529 -36.78 7.73 -5.42
CA GLU A 529 -35.87 8.73 -4.88
C GLU A 529 -36.12 8.77 -3.37
N ALA A 530 -35.46 7.88 -2.64
CA ALA A 530 -35.37 7.96 -1.21
C ALA A 530 -34.54 9.22 -0.98
N GLU A 531 -35.22 10.35 -0.80
CA GLU A 531 -34.61 11.61 -0.41
C GLU A 531 -34.03 11.43 1.00
N ILE A 532 -32.81 10.90 1.09
CA ILE A 532 -32.14 10.72 2.38
C ILE A 532 -31.84 12.11 2.94
N THR A 533 -32.33 12.39 4.14
CA THR A 533 -32.04 13.63 4.84
C THR A 533 -30.97 13.43 5.92
N LEU A 534 -30.23 14.50 6.20
CA LEU A 534 -29.28 14.53 7.32
C LEU A 534 -29.97 14.24 8.66
N THR A 535 -31.21 14.68 8.84
CA THR A 535 -31.99 14.41 10.06
C THR A 535 -32.29 12.91 10.22
N GLU A 536 -32.66 12.23 9.14
CA GLU A 536 -32.83 10.78 9.15
C GLU A 536 -31.51 10.07 9.46
N ILE A 537 -30.40 10.53 8.88
CA ILE A 537 -29.07 9.97 9.17
C ILE A 537 -28.68 10.19 10.64
N GLN A 538 -28.82 11.41 11.16
CA GLN A 538 -28.48 11.77 12.53
C GLN A 538 -29.30 10.98 13.55
N SER A 539 -30.57 10.71 13.26
CA SER A 539 -31.41 9.84 14.10
C SER A 539 -30.92 8.38 14.17
N MET A 540 -30.04 7.98 13.24
CA MET A 540 -29.46 6.64 13.13
C MET A 540 -27.97 6.60 13.50
N LEU A 541 -27.36 7.73 13.88
CA LEU A 541 -25.98 7.76 14.35
C LEU A 541 -25.92 7.31 15.82
N PRO A 542 -24.96 6.46 16.21
CA PRO A 542 -24.68 6.19 17.62
C PRO A 542 -24.21 7.47 18.32
N SER A 543 -24.31 7.49 19.66
CA SER A 543 -23.99 8.68 20.44
C SER A 543 -22.49 9.02 20.35
N VAL A 544 -22.13 10.29 20.54
CA VAL A 544 -20.71 10.75 20.46
C VAL A 544 -19.83 10.02 21.48
N GLU A 545 -20.40 9.60 22.61
CA GLU A 545 -19.73 8.83 23.68
C GLU A 545 -19.29 7.43 23.20
N ASP A 546 -19.96 6.86 22.20
CA ASP A 546 -19.58 5.57 21.59
C ASP A 546 -18.34 5.67 20.68
N PHE A 547 -17.98 6.88 20.22
CA PHE A 547 -16.82 7.12 19.36
C PHE A 547 -15.51 7.37 20.14
N GLU A 548 -15.57 7.92 21.35
CA GLU A 548 -14.37 8.19 22.18
C GLU A 548 -13.66 6.91 22.67
N TYR A 549 -14.39 5.80 22.80
CA TYR A 549 -13.80 4.48 23.09
C TYR A 549 -13.00 3.92 21.90
N ILE A 550 -13.34 4.29 20.66
CA ILE A 550 -12.68 3.82 19.44
C ILE A 550 -11.42 4.67 19.12
N ALA A 551 -11.47 5.97 19.42
CA ALA A 551 -10.34 6.88 19.21
C ALA A 551 -9.22 6.73 20.25
N SER A 552 -9.52 6.18 21.44
CA SER A 552 -8.53 6.01 22.52
C SER A 552 -7.67 4.75 22.37
N ASP A 553 -8.12 3.75 21.61
CA ASP A 553 -7.38 2.50 21.34
C ASP A 553 -6.68 2.48 19.97
N THR A 554 -7.04 3.40 19.07
CA THR A 554 -6.28 3.64 17.83
C THR A 554 -5.01 4.41 18.16
N LYS A 555 -3.96 3.70 18.59
CA LYS A 555 -2.61 4.28 18.62
C LYS A 555 -2.29 4.81 17.21
N PRO A 556 -1.94 6.10 17.06
CA PRO A 556 -1.61 6.64 15.76
C PRO A 556 -0.47 5.84 15.12
N ASN A 557 -0.66 5.49 13.85
CA ASN A 557 0.25 4.75 12.96
C ASN A 557 1.55 5.51 12.63
N VAL A 558 2.23 6.05 13.64
CA VAL A 558 3.49 6.76 13.47
C VAL A 558 4.42 6.30 14.56
N ILE A 559 5.55 5.75 14.16
CA ILE A 559 6.77 5.75 14.97
C ILE A 559 7.01 7.22 15.32
N ALA A 560 6.55 7.65 16.49
CA ALA A 560 6.92 8.95 17.00
C ALA A 560 8.45 8.96 17.06
N PRO A 561 9.15 9.91 16.41
CA PRO A 561 10.53 10.14 16.79
C PRO A 561 10.46 10.51 18.26
N GLN A 562 11.05 9.68 19.12
CA GLN A 562 11.24 10.05 20.52
C GLN A 562 11.85 11.46 20.50
N SER A 563 11.12 12.41 21.07
CA SER A 563 11.52 13.81 21.14
C SER A 563 12.81 13.91 21.97
N SER A 564 13.94 13.81 21.27
CA SER A 564 15.26 14.20 21.73
C SER A 564 16.16 14.54 20.53
N LEU A 565 15.62 15.28 19.56
CA LEU A 565 16.43 15.95 18.54
C LEU A 565 16.50 17.45 18.81
N SER A 566 17.13 17.77 19.94
CA SER A 566 18.02 18.92 19.99
C SER A 566 19.34 18.40 20.56
N ASN A 567 20.40 18.49 19.76
CA ASN A 567 21.78 18.08 20.04
C ASN A 567 22.20 16.64 19.66
N VAL A 568 22.12 16.29 18.38
CA VAL A 568 23.13 15.39 17.79
C VAL A 568 23.58 15.96 16.45
N ARG A 569 24.37 17.02 16.54
CA ARG A 569 25.29 17.43 15.47
C ARG A 569 26.67 17.58 16.09
N GLU A 570 27.20 16.51 16.66
CA GLU A 570 28.62 16.34 16.96
C GLU A 570 28.90 14.85 17.17
N ARG A 571 29.85 14.29 16.42
CA ARG A 571 30.28 12.89 16.54
C ARG A 571 30.99 12.74 17.90
N PRO A 572 30.54 11.87 18.83
CA PRO A 572 31.15 11.84 20.14
C PRO A 572 32.47 11.06 20.09
N ALA A 573 33.57 11.74 20.47
CA ALA A 573 34.90 11.17 20.68
C ALA A 573 34.94 10.00 21.68
N ILE A 574 33.85 9.76 22.41
CA ILE A 574 33.68 8.72 23.43
C ILE A 574 33.63 7.31 22.79
N LEU A 575 33.05 7.15 21.59
CA LEU A 575 33.04 5.87 20.88
C LEU A 575 34.46 5.44 20.46
N TRP A 576 35.30 6.40 20.07
CA TRP A 576 36.71 6.15 19.79
C TRP A 576 37.51 5.86 21.05
N ALA A 577 37.22 6.52 22.18
CA ALA A 577 37.87 6.23 23.46
C ALA A 577 37.54 4.82 23.98
N ILE A 578 36.29 4.37 23.85
CA ILE A 578 35.88 3.01 24.25
C ILE A 578 36.54 1.96 23.34
N LEU A 579 36.63 2.23 22.03
CA LEU A 579 37.33 1.34 21.10
C LEU A 579 38.85 1.26 21.38
N LEU A 580 39.46 2.37 21.82
CA LEU A 580 40.89 2.43 22.15
C LEU A 580 41.20 1.70 23.48
N VAL A 581 40.31 1.81 24.47
CA VAL A 581 40.43 1.10 25.75
C VAL A 581 40.21 -0.40 25.58
N SER A 582 39.28 -0.83 24.72
CA SER A 582 39.08 -2.25 24.43
C SER A 582 40.23 -2.88 23.64
N LEU A 583 40.83 -2.14 22.69
CA LEU A 583 42.04 -2.56 21.99
C LEU A 583 43.26 -2.67 22.90
N LEU A 584 43.43 -1.74 23.85
CA LEU A 584 44.50 -1.80 24.86
C LEU A 584 44.29 -2.95 25.87
N GLY A 585 43.04 -3.23 26.25
CA GLY A 585 42.68 -4.36 27.12
C GLY A 585 42.97 -5.72 26.47
N LEU A 586 42.60 -5.89 25.20
CA LEU A 586 42.90 -7.10 24.42
C LEU A 586 44.41 -7.29 24.19
N GLY A 587 45.15 -6.20 23.92
CA GLY A 587 46.61 -6.24 23.81
C GLY A 587 47.31 -6.66 25.11
N GLY A 588 46.82 -6.18 26.26
CA GLY A 588 47.34 -6.57 27.58
C GLY A 588 47.09 -8.04 27.92
N ILE A 589 45.92 -8.57 27.57
CA ILE A 589 45.59 -10.00 27.78
C ILE A 589 46.47 -10.89 26.90
N ILE A 590 46.66 -10.53 25.63
CA ILE A 590 47.53 -11.27 24.71
C ILE A 590 48.99 -11.26 25.21
N TYR A 591 49.49 -10.11 25.71
CA TYR A 591 50.84 -10.01 26.26
C TYR A 591 51.03 -10.87 27.53
N ILE A 592 50.06 -10.90 28.44
CA ILE A 592 50.14 -11.72 29.66
C ILE A 592 50.16 -13.21 29.30
N VAL A 593 49.29 -13.65 28.38
CA VAL A 593 49.23 -15.05 27.92
C VAL A 593 50.55 -15.45 27.25
N PHE A 594 51.09 -14.62 26.35
CA PHE A 594 52.37 -14.90 25.70
C PHE A 594 53.56 -14.87 26.68
N SER A 595 53.59 -13.93 27.63
CA SER A 595 54.68 -13.83 28.61
C SER A 595 54.70 -15.03 29.56
N ASN A 596 53.54 -15.54 29.97
CA ASN A 596 53.44 -16.74 30.80
C ASN A 596 53.85 -17.99 30.02
N GLN A 597 53.57 -18.05 28.71
CA GLN A 597 53.98 -19.17 27.87
C GLN A 597 55.49 -19.18 27.62
N VAL A 598 56.11 -18.00 27.47
CA VAL A 598 57.57 -17.86 27.31
C VAL A 598 58.30 -18.14 28.63
N ASN A 599 57.80 -17.66 29.77
CA ASN A 599 58.40 -17.96 31.08
C ASN A 599 58.32 -19.46 31.42
N HIS A 600 57.22 -20.14 31.08
CA HIS A 600 57.08 -21.59 31.26
C HIS A 600 58.04 -22.39 30.35
N GLN A 601 58.43 -21.85 29.18
CA GLN A 601 59.45 -22.47 28.33
C GLN A 601 60.88 -22.23 28.85
N ILE A 602 61.15 -21.08 29.46
CA ILE A 602 62.45 -20.77 30.07
C ILE A 602 62.70 -21.64 31.31
N GLU A 603 61.71 -21.84 32.17
CA GLU A 603 61.82 -22.74 33.34
C GLU A 603 62.04 -24.21 32.96
N GLN A 604 61.54 -24.66 31.80
CA GLN A 604 61.80 -26.01 31.29
C GLN A 604 63.20 -26.19 30.71
N ILE A 605 63.87 -25.11 30.28
CA ILE A 605 65.24 -25.13 29.77
C ILE A 605 66.26 -25.08 30.92
N GLU A 606 65.92 -24.44 32.04
CA GLU A 606 66.79 -24.36 33.24
C GLU A 606 66.71 -25.61 34.16
N ALA A 607 65.69 -26.46 34.01
CA ALA A 607 65.51 -27.68 34.80
C ALA A 607 66.12 -28.96 34.18
N ALA A 608 66.83 -28.86 33.05
CA ALA A 608 67.51 -30.01 32.45
C ALA A 608 68.83 -30.34 33.20
N PRO A 609 69.02 -31.55 33.73
CA PRO A 609 70.27 -31.92 34.39
C PRO A 609 71.42 -31.99 33.37
N LYS A 610 72.58 -31.42 33.73
CA LYS A 610 73.83 -31.45 32.95
C LYS A 610 74.33 -32.86 32.66
#